data_AF-A0A077FHD3-F1
#
_entry.id   AF-A0A077FHD3-F1
#
_cell.length_a   1.000
_cell.length_b   1.000
_cell.length_c   1.000
_cell.angle_alpha   90.00
_cell.angle_beta   90.00
_cell.angle_gamma   90.00
#
_symmetry.space_group_name_H-M   'P 1'
#
loop_
_entity.id
_entity.type
_entity.pdbx_description
1 polymer ?
#
loop_
_entity_poly.entity_id
_entity_poly.type
_entity_poly.pdbx_seq_one_letter_code
_entity_poly.pdbx_strand_id
1 'polypeptide(L)' 'MIFKNAKADKIEGLNFIVKTPWVDVTRICNEHKKGIEITDTIVVHQSLILNKDLSTTTYQNLKNILKQNLNAALIFNQ' A
#
# COMPACT_ATOMS: atom_id res chain seq x y z
N MET A 1 7.90 0.71 -9.11
CA MET A 1 8.34 -0.49 -9.86
C MET A 1 7.58 -0.54 -11.18
N ILE A 2 8.18 -1.02 -12.28
CA ILE A 2 7.54 -1.06 -13.62
C ILE A 2 7.67 -2.46 -14.22
N PHE A 3 6.55 -3.05 -14.63
CA PHE A 3 6.48 -4.34 -15.34
C PHE A 3 6.05 -4.12 -16.79
N LYS A 4 6.93 -4.38 -17.76
CA LYS A 4 6.65 -4.11 -19.19
C LYS A 4 5.90 -5.27 -19.86
N ASN A 5 5.00 -4.94 -20.79
CA ASN A 5 4.23 -5.90 -21.61
C ASN A 5 3.41 -6.92 -20.79
N ALA A 6 3.10 -6.60 -19.54
CA ALA A 6 2.34 -7.45 -18.65
C ALA A 6 0.88 -6.99 -18.62
N LYS A 7 -0.05 -7.95 -18.68
CA LYS A 7 -1.47 -7.73 -18.36
C LYS A 7 -1.75 -8.40 -17.03
N ALA A 8 -2.38 -7.69 -16.11
CA ALA A 8 -2.80 -8.24 -14.83
C ALA A 8 -4.24 -7.80 -14.56
N ASP A 9 -5.07 -8.73 -14.12
CA ASP A 9 -6.45 -8.41 -13.77
C ASP A 9 -6.49 -7.68 -12.43
N LYS A 10 -7.41 -6.71 -12.32
CA LYS A 10 -7.78 -6.05 -11.06
C LYS A 10 -6.64 -5.33 -10.33
N ILE A 11 -5.68 -4.75 -11.05
CA ILE A 11 -4.56 -4.03 -10.43
C ILE A 11 -5.00 -2.85 -9.56
N GLU A 12 -6.16 -2.24 -9.85
CA GLU A 12 -6.72 -1.13 -9.07
C GLU A 12 -7.10 -1.57 -7.65
N GLY A 13 -7.42 -2.86 -7.44
CA GLY A 13 -7.69 -3.42 -6.12
C GLY A 13 -6.47 -3.43 -5.19
N LEU A 14 -5.29 -3.13 -5.72
CA LEU A 14 -4.07 -2.96 -4.95
C LEU A 14 -3.85 -1.51 -4.50
N ASN A 15 -4.66 -0.56 -4.97
CA ASN A 15 -4.59 0.83 -4.54
C ASN A 15 -5.09 0.95 -3.11
N PHE A 16 -4.30 1.59 -2.25
CA PHE A 16 -4.76 1.90 -0.90
C PHE A 16 -4.11 3.17 -0.39
N ILE A 17 -4.84 3.85 0.49
CA ILE A 17 -4.37 5.04 1.21
C ILE A 17 -4.70 4.83 2.68
N VAL A 18 -3.70 5.01 3.53
CA VAL A 18 -3.90 5.12 4.98
C VAL A 18 -3.18 6.35 5.48
N LYS A 19 -3.90 7.15 6.27
CA LYS A 19 -3.37 8.34 6.92
C LYS A 19 -3.51 8.22 8.42
N THR A 20 -2.42 8.46 9.13
CA THR A 20 -2.39 8.38 10.60
C THR A 20 -1.48 9.46 11.16
N PRO A 21 -1.56 9.73 12.48
CA PRO A 21 -0.66 10.68 13.12
C PRO A 21 0.85 10.34 12.96
N TRP A 22 1.18 9.07 12.72
CA TRP A 22 2.57 8.61 12.63
C TRP A 22 3.07 8.46 11.21
N VAL A 23 2.21 7.96 10.31
CA VAL A 23 2.60 7.63 8.95
C VAL A 23 1.43 7.78 7.98
N ASP A 24 1.75 8.28 6.79
CA ASP A 24 0.90 8.18 5.62
C ASP A 24 1.50 7.15 4.66
N VAL A 25 0.68 6.22 4.19
CA VAL A 25 1.07 5.25 3.17
C VAL A 25 0.08 5.32 2.03
N THR A 26 0.61 5.48 0.83
CA THR A 26 -0.16 5.50 -0.41
C THR A 26 0.45 4.50 -1.39
N ARG A 27 -0.36 3.58 -1.90
CA ARG A 27 -0.05 2.76 -3.07
C ARG A 27 -0.94 3.17 -4.22
N ILE A 28 -0.33 3.45 -5.36
CA ILE A 28 -1.02 3.69 -6.63
C ILE A 28 -0.46 2.72 -7.67
N CYS A 29 -1.35 1.94 -8.24
CA CYS A 29 -1.13 0.99 -9.32
C CYS A 29 -1.87 1.51 -10.55
N ASN A 30 -1.12 1.79 -11.61
CA ASN A 30 -1.66 2.25 -12.88
C ASN A 30 -1.28 1.28 -13.99
N GLU A 31 -2.25 0.94 -14.84
CA GLU A 31 -1.99 0.23 -16.08
C GLU A 31 -1.79 1.26 -17.19
N HIS A 32 -0.71 1.11 -17.91
CA HIS A 32 -0.39 1.92 -19.07
C HIS A 32 -0.25 1.01 -20.28
N LYS A 33 -0.33 1.57 -21.49
CA LYS A 33 -0.21 0.82 -22.76
C LYS A 33 1.05 -0.06 -22.86
N LYS A 34 2.08 0.20 -22.05
CA LYS A 34 3.37 -0.51 -22.07
C LYS A 34 3.62 -1.38 -20.83
N GLY A 35 2.69 -1.46 -19.88
CA GLY A 35 2.90 -2.20 -18.65
C GLY A 35 2.18 -1.65 -17.42
N ILE A 36 2.54 -2.17 -16.26
CA ILE A 36 1.98 -1.80 -14.96
C ILE A 36 3.03 -1.02 -14.17
N GLU A 37 2.63 0.13 -13.65
CA GLU A 37 3.41 0.94 -12.73
C GLU A 37 2.81 0.85 -11.32
N ILE A 38 3.63 0.49 -10.34
CA ILE A 38 3.26 0.51 -8.93
C ILE A 38 4.17 1.49 -8.20
N THR A 39 3.54 2.46 -7.55
CA THR A 39 4.21 3.51 -6.77
C THR A 39 3.73 3.44 -5.33
N ASP A 40 4.67 3.14 -4.44
CA ASP A 40 4.49 3.17 -3.00
C ASP A 40 5.15 4.42 -2.43
N THR A 41 4.37 5.24 -1.75
CA THR A 41 4.83 6.45 -1.06
C THR A 41 4.56 6.30 0.42
N ILE A 42 5.62 6.40 1.24
CA ILE A 42 5.56 6.34 2.69
C ILE A 42 6.11 7.65 3.23
N VAL A 43 5.30 8.37 4.00
CA VAL A 43 5.69 9.59 4.71
C VAL A 43 5.61 9.34 6.20
N VAL A 44 6.76 9.36 6.88
CA VAL A 44 6.82 9.17 8.33
C VAL A 44 6.78 10.54 9.01
N HIS A 45 5.68 10.83 9.69
CA HIS A 45 5.51 12.06 10.48
C HIS A 45 6.15 11.93 11.86
N GLN A 46 6.08 10.73 12.45
CA GLN A 46 6.67 10.44 13.74
C GLN A 46 7.25 9.03 13.77
N SER A 47 8.55 8.92 14.06
CA SER A 47 9.30 7.66 14.02
C SER A 47 9.02 6.71 15.20
N LEU A 48 8.43 7.22 16.28
CA LEU A 48 8.12 6.47 17.50
C LEU A 48 6.62 6.51 17.80
N ILE A 49 6.05 5.34 18.07
CA ILE A 49 4.66 5.19 18.53
C ILE A 49 4.71 4.88 20.02
N LEU A 50 3.99 5.66 20.83
CA LEU A 50 3.99 5.47 22.28
C LEU A 50 3.20 4.21 22.65
N ASN A 51 3.60 3.54 23.74
CA ASN A 51 2.95 2.29 24.19
C ASN A 51 1.44 2.44 24.37
N LYS A 52 0.99 3.58 24.93
CA LYS A 52 -0.43 3.89 25.13
C LYS A 52 -1.23 3.92 23.82
N ASP A 53 -0.57 4.24 22.70
CA ASP A 53 -1.23 4.36 21.40
C ASP A 53 -1.37 3.00 20.71
N LEU A 54 -0.62 1.98 21.15
CA LEU A 54 -0.65 0.63 20.57
C LEU A 54 -1.99 -0.08 20.77
N SER A 55 -2.77 0.29 21.78
CA SER A 55 -4.10 -0.26 22.01
C SER A 55 -5.21 0.51 21.26
N THR A 56 -4.89 1.64 20.63
CA THR A 56 -5.88 2.47 19.96
C THR A 56 -6.38 1.83 18.68
N THR A 57 -7.66 2.06 18.36
CA THR A 57 -8.26 1.62 17.09
C THR A 57 -7.48 2.17 15.88
N THR A 58 -6.97 3.40 15.97
CA THR A 58 -6.16 4.02 14.92
C THR A 58 -4.91 3.20 14.61
N TYR A 59 -4.16 2.81 15.65
CA TYR A 59 -2.97 1.98 15.47
C TYR A 59 -3.32 0.56 14.98
N GLN A 60 -4.38 -0.05 15.53
CA GLN A 60 -4.79 -1.39 15.11
C GLN A 60 -5.23 -1.41 13.64
N ASN A 61 -5.95 -0.38 13.19
CA ASN A 61 -6.32 -0.20 11.79
C ASN A 61 -5.09 -0.04 10.89
N LEU A 62 -4.13 0.81 11.29
CA LEU A 62 -2.87 0.96 10.57
C LEU A 62 -2.15 -0.39 10.41
N LYS A 63 -1.96 -1.10 11.51
CA LYS A 63 -1.30 -2.41 11.53
C LYS A 63 -2.01 -3.41 10.62
N ASN A 64 -3.34 -3.47 10.66
CA ASN A 64 -4.12 -4.38 9.85
C ASN A 64 -4.06 -4.04 8.37
N ILE A 65 -4.23 -2.76 8.01
CA ILE A 65 -4.13 -2.29 6.62
C ILE A 65 -2.75 -2.61 6.05
N LEU A 66 -1.68 -2.30 6.79
CA LEU A 66 -0.31 -2.59 6.33
C LEU A 66 -0.10 -4.10 6.15
N LYS A 67 -0.55 -4.94 7.09
CA LYS A 67 -0.43 -6.40 6.96
C LYS A 67 -1.20 -6.97 5.77
N GLN A 68 -2.40 -6.46 5.50
CA GLN A 68 -3.26 -6.94 4.42
C GLN A 68 -2.74 -6.50 3.06
N ASN A 69 -2.27 -5.25 2.94
CA ASN A 69 -2.00 -4.64 1.64
C ASN A 69 -0.51 -4.69 1.23
N LEU A 70 0.43 -4.73 2.18
CA LEU A 70 1.85 -4.88 1.84
C LEU A 70 2.22 -6.30 1.42
N ASN A 71 1.41 -7.30 1.77
CA ASN A 71 1.59 -8.70 1.35
C ASN A 71 0.83 -9.06 0.06
N ALA A 72 0.37 -8.07 -0.70
CA ALA A 72 -0.39 -8.34 -1.91
C ALA A 72 0.50 -8.86 -3.05
N ALA A 73 -0.04 -9.78 -3.85
CA ALA A 73 0.64 -10.36 -5.01
C ALA A 73 -0.04 -9.92 -6.31
N LEU A 74 0.77 -9.63 -7.34
CA LEU A 74 0.30 -9.48 -8.71
C LEU A 74 0.28 -10.85 -9.39
N ILE A 75 -0.85 -11.22 -9.98
CA ILE A 75 -0.98 -12.41 -10.81
C ILE A 75 -1.01 -11.95 -12.27
N PHE A 76 -0.04 -12.45 -13.05
CA PHE A 76 0.04 -12.17 -14.48
C PHE A 76 -0.62 -13.32 -15.24
N ASN A 77 -1.60 -12.99 -16.09
CA ASN A 77 -2.20 -13.96 -16.99
C ASN A 77 -1.28 -14.09 -18.22
N GLN A 78 -0.72 -15.29 -18.43
CA GLN A 78 0.05 -15.64 -19.62
C GLN A 78 -0.88 -15.99 -20.78
#